data_AF-A0A811GB51-F1
#
_entry.id   AF-A0A811GB51-F1
#
_cell.length_a   1.000
_cell.length_b   1.000
_cell.length_c   1.000
_cell.angle_alpha   90.00
_cell.angle_beta   90.00
_cell.angle_gamma   90.00
#
_symmetry.space_group_name_H-M   'P 1'
#
loop_
_entity.id
_entity.type
_entity.pdbx_description
1 polymer ?
#
loop_
_entity_poly.entity_id
_entity_poly.type
_entity_poly.pdbx_seq_one_letter_code
_entity_poly.pdbx_strand_id
1 'polypeptide(L)'
;MPCFKNAREVSGISLSDRAFHYGDGCFTTARIRHGRIELESLHMARLQLSCERLLLHADLSWIDQTLHVLQQQFLEVNGTLKIIISRGEGQRGYSLPEHSADVWVFFYPKAVDDFQIEKIKSGVLQQVLGLSMPGLVGLKSLNRLEQVLLKNEADQRGWPEALVTDVQGTVVEGVSSNCFIRLNNTWITPELRYNGVHGVMRAEILSRMQQQGIQCEQRFINLDDISKFESLFFCNALSPMKLVTELNQQALNVQPCIELFNTLQLDQIH
;
A
#
# COMPACT_ATOMS: atom_id res chain seq x y z
N MET A 1 9.14 7.32 18.40
CA MET A 1 8.50 7.63 17.12
C MET A 1 7.81 8.98 17.28
N PRO A 2 8.38 10.07 16.73
CA PRO A 2 7.72 11.36 16.70
C PRO A 2 6.35 11.27 16.00
N CYS A 3 5.38 11.99 16.54
CA CYS A 3 4.01 12.04 16.04
C CYS A 3 3.58 13.50 15.95
N PHE A 4 3.04 13.90 14.80
CA PHE A 4 2.59 15.26 14.55
C PHE A 4 1.13 15.27 14.14
N LYS A 5 0.36 16.21 14.70
CA LYS A 5 -1.00 16.55 14.27
C LYS A 5 -0.96 17.96 13.70
N ASN A 6 -1.26 18.11 12.41
CA ASN A 6 -1.23 19.40 11.70
C ASN A 6 0.10 20.15 11.95
N ALA A 7 1.22 19.45 11.71
CA ALA A 7 2.61 19.89 11.95
C ALA A 7 3.02 20.22 13.40
N ARG A 8 2.17 19.94 14.40
CA ARG A 8 2.51 20.11 15.82
C ARG A 8 2.79 18.75 16.45
N GLU A 9 3.91 18.63 17.15
CA GLU A 9 4.25 17.41 17.86
C GLU A 9 3.24 17.14 18.99
N VAL A 10 2.77 15.90 19.09
CA VAL A 10 1.75 15.47 20.06
C VAL A 10 2.09 14.11 20.65
N SER A 11 1.64 13.86 21.88
CA SER A 11 1.89 12.62 22.62
C SER A 11 0.67 11.72 22.77
N GLY A 12 -0.48 12.13 22.24
CA GLY A 12 -1.74 11.41 22.38
C GLY A 12 -2.74 11.69 21.27
N ILE A 13 -3.78 10.86 21.22
CA ILE A 13 -4.91 10.98 20.30
C ILE A 13 -6.15 11.23 21.15
N SER A 14 -7.05 12.09 20.68
CA SER A 14 -8.31 12.34 21.37
C SER A 14 -9.21 11.11 21.33
N LEU A 15 -9.85 10.78 22.44
CA LEU A 15 -10.83 9.69 22.51
C LEU A 15 -12.11 9.98 21.72
N SER A 16 -12.31 11.22 21.26
CA SER A 16 -13.41 11.61 20.37
C SER A 16 -13.05 11.51 18.88
N ASP A 17 -11.80 11.16 18.53
CA ASP A 17 -11.36 11.10 17.15
C ASP A 17 -12.05 9.97 16.38
N ARG A 18 -12.69 10.31 15.25
CA ARG A 18 -13.51 9.39 14.47
C ARG A 18 -12.72 8.31 13.76
N ALA A 19 -11.40 8.47 13.59
CA ALA A 19 -10.54 7.38 13.14
C ALA A 19 -10.59 6.18 14.11
N PHE A 20 -10.66 6.44 15.41
CA PHE A 20 -10.76 5.39 16.42
C PHE A 20 -12.15 4.75 16.48
N HIS A 21 -13.21 5.55 16.35
CA HIS A 21 -14.58 5.05 16.45
C HIS A 21 -15.05 4.29 15.22
N TYR A 22 -14.64 4.72 14.02
CA TYR A 22 -15.27 4.31 12.76
C TYR A 22 -14.28 3.97 11.66
N GLY A 23 -12.97 4.08 11.90
CA GLY A 23 -11.98 4.04 10.82
C GLY A 23 -12.24 5.14 9.78
N ASP A 24 -12.76 6.29 10.22
CA ASP A 24 -13.22 7.38 9.35
C ASP A 24 -12.05 8.24 8.89
N GLY A 25 -11.34 7.71 7.90
CA GLY A 25 -10.14 8.32 7.35
C GLY A 25 -9.43 7.44 6.33
N CYS A 26 -8.29 7.95 5.87
CA CYS A 26 -7.39 7.24 4.96
C CYS A 26 -5.95 7.37 5.41
N PHE A 27 -5.07 6.59 4.79
CA PHE A 27 -3.65 6.68 5.09
C PHE A 27 -2.77 6.34 3.90
N THR A 28 -1.52 6.79 3.99
CA THR A 28 -0.43 6.27 3.19
C THR A 28 0.78 5.96 4.05
N THR A 29 1.60 5.03 3.59
CA THR A 29 2.90 4.72 4.20
C THR A 29 3.94 4.88 3.12
N ALA A 30 4.90 5.76 3.34
CA ALA A 30 5.91 6.16 2.38
C ALA A 30 7.30 5.97 2.96
N ARG A 31 8.24 5.62 2.10
CA ARG A 31 9.66 5.64 2.42
C ARG A 31 10.17 7.09 2.29
N ILE A 32 10.99 7.52 3.23
CA ILE A 32 11.62 8.85 3.20
C ILE A 32 13.14 8.68 3.24
N ARG A 33 13.83 9.38 2.35
CA ARG A 33 15.29 9.36 2.23
C ARG A 33 15.82 10.77 2.04
N HIS A 34 16.79 11.16 2.85
CA HIS A 34 17.38 12.51 2.88
C HIS A 34 16.31 13.61 2.93
N GLY A 35 15.24 13.39 3.71
CA GLY A 35 14.14 14.33 3.86
C GLY A 35 13.19 14.44 2.67
N ARG A 36 13.30 13.55 1.67
CA ARG A 36 12.40 13.48 0.51
C ARG A 36 11.56 12.22 0.54
N ILE A 37 10.27 12.36 0.31
CA ILE A 37 9.35 11.23 0.20
C ILE A 37 9.57 10.56 -1.16
N GLU A 38 9.88 9.27 -1.17
CA GLU A 38 9.95 8.51 -2.42
C GLU A 38 8.53 8.31 -2.98
N LEU A 39 8.33 8.47 -4.30
CA LEU A 39 7.03 8.45 -4.96
C LEU A 39 6.04 9.50 -4.40
N GLU A 40 6.55 10.66 -3.98
CA GLU A 40 5.76 11.72 -3.34
C GLU A 40 4.50 12.08 -4.14
N SER A 41 4.62 12.31 -5.44
CA SER A 41 3.49 12.69 -6.29
C SER A 41 2.37 11.64 -6.29
N LEU A 42 2.71 10.35 -6.29
CA LEU A 42 1.75 9.25 -6.24
C LEU A 42 1.12 9.13 -4.84
N HIS A 43 1.89 9.37 -3.78
CA HIS A 43 1.37 9.41 -2.41
C HIS A 43 0.38 10.57 -2.22
N MET A 44 0.72 11.77 -2.70
CA MET A 44 -0.14 12.95 -2.63
C MET A 44 -1.41 12.78 -3.45
N ALA A 45 -1.30 12.27 -4.68
CA ALA A 45 -2.45 11.99 -5.54
C ALA A 45 -3.41 10.98 -4.88
N ARG A 46 -2.89 9.93 -4.23
CA ARG A 46 -3.73 8.98 -3.48
C ARG A 46 -4.44 9.65 -2.31
N LEU A 47 -3.74 10.46 -1.52
CA LEU A 47 -4.34 11.14 -0.37
C LEU A 47 -5.43 12.10 -0.83
N GLN A 48 -5.18 12.90 -1.87
CA GLN A 48 -6.17 13.80 -2.46
C GLN A 48 -7.41 13.05 -2.94
N LEU A 49 -7.24 11.99 -3.73
CA LEU A 49 -8.35 11.14 -4.19
C LEU A 49 -9.14 10.55 -3.02
N SER A 50 -8.44 10.10 -1.98
CA SER A 50 -9.08 9.53 -0.79
C SER A 50 -9.85 10.60 -0.01
N CYS A 51 -9.30 11.81 0.13
CA CYS A 51 -9.99 12.93 0.75
C CYS A 51 -11.25 13.30 -0.02
N GLU A 52 -11.18 13.40 -1.34
CA GLU A 52 -12.35 13.67 -2.20
C GLU A 52 -13.43 12.61 -2.01
N ARG A 53 -13.10 11.33 -2.18
CA ARG A 53 -14.09 10.24 -2.11
C ARG A 53 -14.66 10.01 -0.71
N LEU A 54 -13.92 10.35 0.33
CA LEU A 54 -14.36 10.26 1.72
C LEU A 54 -14.95 11.58 2.24
N LEU A 55 -15.05 12.63 1.42
CA LEU A 55 -15.54 13.95 1.84
C LEU A 55 -14.73 14.51 3.03
N LEU A 56 -13.41 14.38 3.00
CA LEU A 56 -12.49 14.91 4.00
C LEU A 56 -11.91 16.24 3.51
N HIS A 57 -12.17 17.32 4.24
CA HIS A 57 -11.56 18.62 3.98
C HIS A 57 -10.23 18.72 4.74
N ALA A 58 -9.14 18.24 4.15
CA ALA A 58 -7.80 18.28 4.76
C ALA A 58 -6.88 19.28 4.05
N ASP A 59 -6.12 20.06 4.82
CA ASP A 59 -5.01 20.85 4.29
C ASP A 59 -3.76 19.96 4.26
N LEU A 60 -3.40 19.44 3.07
CA LEU A 60 -2.28 18.54 2.92
C LEU A 60 -0.91 19.23 3.03
N SER A 61 -0.86 20.58 3.06
CA SER A 61 0.40 21.32 3.29
C SER A 61 1.00 21.06 4.67
N TRP A 62 0.20 20.55 5.62
CA TRP A 62 0.70 20.10 6.92
C TRP A 62 1.75 18.99 6.80
N ILE A 63 1.76 18.22 5.70
CA ILE A 63 2.77 17.19 5.44
C ILE A 63 4.14 17.86 5.26
N ASP A 64 4.25 18.81 4.34
CA ASP A 64 5.49 19.55 4.05
C ASP A 64 5.98 20.35 5.27
N GLN A 65 5.06 20.98 6.00
CA GLN A 65 5.38 21.69 7.23
C GLN A 65 5.93 20.73 8.30
N THR A 66 5.38 19.51 8.39
CA THR A 66 5.93 18.48 9.29
C THR A 66 7.32 18.02 8.84
N LEU A 67 7.56 17.84 7.54
CA LEU A 67 8.87 17.50 7.00
C LEU A 67 9.91 18.57 7.37
N HIS A 68 9.53 19.85 7.29
CA HIS A 68 10.40 20.96 7.70
C HIS A 68 10.76 20.88 9.18
N VAL A 69 9.79 20.60 10.06
CA VAL A 69 10.05 20.40 11.50
C VAL A 69 10.99 19.21 11.72
N LEU A 70 10.77 18.09 11.05
CA LEU A 70 11.64 16.91 11.14
C LEU A 70 13.08 17.22 10.70
N GLN A 71 13.27 17.98 9.62
CA GLN A 71 14.60 18.37 9.13
C GLN A 71 15.34 19.31 10.09
N GLN A 72 14.63 20.05 10.93
CA GLN A 72 15.25 20.84 12.00
C GLN A 72 15.62 20.01 13.22
N GLN A 73 14.88 18.93 13.49
CA GLN A 73 15.07 18.07 14.67
C GLN A 73 16.09 16.94 14.45
N PHE A 74 16.26 16.48 13.21
CA PHE A 74 17.11 15.33 12.87
C PHE A 74 18.21 15.72 11.88
N LEU A 75 19.44 15.24 12.12
CA LEU A 75 20.56 15.42 11.17
C LEU A 75 20.24 14.82 9.80
N GLU A 76 19.60 13.65 9.79
CA GLU A 76 19.09 13.01 8.58
C GLU A 76 17.67 12.50 8.82
N VAL A 77 16.78 12.81 7.87
CA VAL A 77 15.41 12.30 7.87
C VAL A 77 15.35 11.12 6.92
N ASN A 78 15.67 9.94 7.47
CA ASN A 78 15.62 8.65 6.80
C ASN A 78 14.67 7.71 7.55
N GLY A 79 13.85 6.96 6.82
CA GLY A 79 13.02 5.90 7.39
C GLY A 79 11.66 5.77 6.72
N THR A 80 10.61 5.74 7.53
CA THR A 80 9.23 5.58 7.06
C THR A 80 8.34 6.67 7.65
N LEU A 81 7.50 7.25 6.79
CA LEU A 81 6.40 8.12 7.19
C LEU A 81 5.09 7.36 7.03
N LYS A 82 4.29 7.32 8.09
CA LYS A 82 2.88 6.97 7.99
C LYS A 82 2.07 8.25 8.14
N ILE A 83 1.33 8.58 7.09
CA ILE A 83 0.46 9.76 7.04
C ILE A 83 -0.97 9.28 7.13
N ILE A 84 -1.72 9.77 8.11
CA ILE A 84 -3.14 9.46 8.30
C ILE A 84 -3.93 10.75 8.15
N ILE A 85 -5.00 10.72 7.36
CA ILE A 85 -6.02 11.77 7.34
C ILE A 85 -7.20 11.23 8.12
N SER A 86 -7.45 11.80 9.31
CA SER A 86 -8.64 11.50 10.11
C SER A 86 -9.69 12.56 9.85
N ARG A 87 -10.99 12.20 9.84
CA ARG A 87 -12.05 13.23 9.90
C ARG A 87 -11.94 14.15 11.12
N GLY A 88 -11.20 13.71 12.15
CA GLY A 88 -10.97 14.44 13.38
C GLY A 88 -12.02 14.10 14.43
N GLU A 89 -12.15 14.96 15.43
CA GLU A 89 -13.07 14.76 16.54
C GLU A 89 -14.54 14.89 16.10
N GLY A 90 -15.46 14.25 16.81
CA GLY A 90 -16.87 14.40 16.46
C GLY A 90 -17.82 13.96 17.55
N GLN A 91 -19.08 14.36 17.41
CA GLN A 91 -20.16 13.84 18.24
C GLN A 91 -20.49 12.39 17.87
N ARG A 92 -21.24 11.72 18.75
CA ARG A 92 -21.69 10.33 18.51
C ARG A 92 -22.58 10.25 17.27
N GLY A 93 -22.42 9.17 16.52
CA GLY A 93 -23.21 8.87 15.34
C GLY A 93 -22.43 9.09 14.04
N TYR A 94 -23.10 8.87 12.92
CA TYR A 94 -22.44 8.84 11.61
C TYR A 94 -22.46 10.18 10.86
N SER A 95 -23.16 11.19 11.39
CA SER A 95 -23.17 12.54 10.82
C SER A 95 -21.76 13.12 10.74
N LEU A 96 -21.46 13.78 9.63
CA LEU A 96 -20.15 14.40 9.40
C LEU A 96 -20.08 15.71 10.20
N PRO A 97 -18.99 15.96 10.95
CA PRO A 97 -18.78 17.22 11.63
C PRO A 97 -18.41 18.35 10.64
N GLU A 98 -18.71 19.59 11.02
CA GLU A 98 -18.45 20.80 10.22
C GLU A 98 -17.08 21.42 10.54
N HIS A 99 -16.00 20.65 10.37
CA HIS A 99 -14.63 21.15 10.47
C HIS A 99 -13.69 20.39 9.54
N SER A 100 -12.47 20.93 9.39
CA SER A 100 -11.41 20.30 8.62
C SER A 100 -10.95 18.98 9.25
N ALA A 101 -10.59 18.03 8.38
CA ALA A 101 -9.93 16.80 8.74
C ALA A 101 -8.50 17.06 9.26
N ASP A 102 -8.03 16.18 10.14
CA ASP A 102 -6.71 16.26 10.75
C ASP A 102 -5.68 15.44 9.96
N VAL A 103 -4.50 16.05 9.75
CA VAL A 103 -3.34 15.40 9.14
C VAL A 103 -2.39 14.94 10.23
N TRP A 104 -2.22 13.63 10.32
CA TRP A 104 -1.31 12.99 11.26
C TRP A 104 -0.10 12.44 10.54
N VAL A 105 1.10 12.71 11.05
CA VAL A 105 2.36 12.20 10.51
C VAL A 105 3.12 11.47 11.60
N PHE A 106 3.36 10.19 11.39
CA PHE A 106 4.16 9.33 12.26
C PHE A 106 5.49 9.06 11.60
N PHE A 107 6.58 9.44 12.25
CA PHE A 107 7.93 9.22 11.73
C PHE A 107 8.63 8.06 12.45
N TYR A 108 9.03 7.07 11.65
CA TYR A 108 9.79 5.90 12.08
C TYR A 108 11.20 6.02 11.53
N PRO A 109 12.14 6.63 12.28
CA PRO A 109 13.52 6.79 11.81
C PRO A 109 14.18 5.42 11.65
N LYS A 110 14.85 5.23 10.52
CA LYS A 110 15.62 4.02 10.20
C LYS A 110 16.69 4.37 9.18
N ALA A 111 17.82 3.66 9.19
CA ALA A 111 18.73 3.67 8.04
C ALA A 111 18.00 3.15 6.78
N VAL A 112 18.36 3.70 5.63
CA VAL A 112 17.65 3.50 4.36
C VAL A 112 18.68 3.23 3.26
N ASP A 113 18.83 1.96 2.87
CA ASP A 113 19.70 1.51 1.78
C ASP A 113 18.89 1.23 0.52
N ASP A 114 19.53 1.24 -0.66
CA ASP A 114 18.86 0.92 -1.93
C ASP A 114 18.05 -0.37 -1.88
N PHE A 115 16.94 -0.40 -2.60
CA PHE A 115 16.05 -1.54 -2.57
C PHE A 115 16.76 -2.78 -3.10
N GLN A 116 16.53 -3.89 -2.41
CA GLN A 116 17.03 -5.19 -2.80
C GLN A 116 15.85 -6.10 -3.11
N ILE A 117 16.10 -7.09 -3.98
CA ILE A 117 15.13 -8.15 -4.23
C ILE A 117 14.96 -8.99 -2.98
N GLU A 118 13.71 -9.09 -2.51
CA GLU A 118 13.34 -10.03 -1.45
C GLU A 118 12.81 -11.32 -2.06
N LYS A 119 13.25 -12.47 -1.55
CA LYS A 119 12.74 -13.79 -1.95
C LYS A 119 11.88 -14.37 -0.84
N ILE A 120 10.65 -14.75 -1.16
CA ILE A 120 9.71 -15.30 -0.19
C ILE A 120 9.05 -16.58 -0.69
N LYS A 121 8.64 -17.43 0.25
CA LYS A 121 7.61 -18.44 0.01
C LYS A 121 6.25 -17.84 0.30
N SER A 122 5.25 -18.27 -0.45
CA SER A 122 3.88 -17.75 -0.36
C SER A 122 2.87 -18.86 -0.64
N GLY A 123 1.61 -18.50 -0.53
CA GLY A 123 0.50 -19.36 -0.93
C GLY A 123 -0.79 -18.55 -1.02
N VAL A 124 -1.87 -19.26 -1.27
CA VAL A 124 -3.21 -18.67 -1.39
C VAL A 124 -3.94 -18.81 -0.06
N LEU A 125 -4.47 -17.70 0.44
CA LEU A 125 -5.27 -17.71 1.66
C LEU A 125 -6.64 -18.35 1.42
N GLN A 126 -7.18 -19.00 2.46
CA GLN A 126 -8.55 -19.50 2.48
C GLN A 126 -9.54 -18.37 2.76
N GLN A 127 -9.18 -17.42 3.62
CA GLN A 127 -9.96 -16.19 3.75
C GLN A 127 -9.86 -15.36 2.48
N VAL A 128 -10.97 -14.70 2.16
CA VAL A 128 -11.14 -13.90 0.95
C VAL A 128 -11.59 -12.49 1.30
N LEU A 129 -11.29 -11.55 0.42
CA LEU A 129 -11.78 -10.17 0.53
C LEU A 129 -13.26 -10.08 0.14
N GLY A 130 -14.00 -9.25 0.87
CA GLY A 130 -15.31 -8.78 0.45
C GLY A 130 -15.25 -7.83 -0.75
N LEU A 131 -16.43 -7.42 -1.20
CA LEU A 131 -16.56 -6.35 -2.19
C LEU A 131 -16.71 -5.02 -1.45
N SER A 132 -16.10 -3.97 -2.02
CA SER A 132 -16.22 -2.62 -1.50
C SER A 132 -17.41 -1.90 -2.13
N MET A 133 -18.00 -0.97 -1.37
CA MET A 133 -18.86 0.07 -1.95
C MET A 133 -18.08 0.76 -3.08
N PRO A 134 -18.69 1.05 -4.26
CA PRO A 134 -17.98 1.60 -5.41
C PRO A 134 -17.08 2.82 -5.11
N GLY A 135 -17.54 3.73 -4.24
CA GLY A 135 -16.76 4.90 -3.82
C GLY A 135 -15.51 4.60 -2.98
N LEU A 136 -15.41 3.40 -2.39
CA LEU A 136 -14.29 2.97 -1.55
C LEU A 136 -13.27 2.08 -2.27
N VAL A 137 -13.61 1.56 -3.45
CA VAL A 137 -12.72 0.71 -4.25
C VAL A 137 -11.40 1.42 -4.51
N GLY A 138 -10.30 0.71 -4.26
CA GLY A 138 -8.93 1.21 -4.47
C GLY A 138 -8.42 2.13 -3.37
N LEU A 139 -9.27 2.63 -2.45
CA LEU A 139 -8.85 3.52 -1.38
C LEU A 139 -8.07 2.78 -0.30
N LYS A 140 -7.03 3.43 0.21
CA LYS A 140 -6.29 2.99 1.40
C LYS A 140 -6.89 3.60 2.67
N SER A 141 -8.16 3.28 2.92
CA SER A 141 -8.93 3.70 4.12
C SER A 141 -8.39 3.10 5.41
N LEU A 142 -8.83 3.58 6.57
CA LEU A 142 -8.46 3.00 7.88
C LEU A 142 -9.23 1.72 8.23
N ASN A 143 -10.27 1.38 7.46
CA ASN A 143 -11.04 0.14 7.62
C ASN A 143 -10.24 -1.05 7.06
N ARG A 144 -9.33 -1.60 7.86
CA ARG A 144 -8.35 -2.64 7.46
C ARG A 144 -8.51 -3.97 8.22
N LEU A 145 -9.69 -4.22 8.77
CA LEU A 145 -9.92 -5.43 9.57
C LEU A 145 -9.76 -6.71 8.73
N GLU A 146 -10.18 -6.70 7.46
CA GLU A 146 -9.93 -7.80 6.54
C GLU A 146 -8.43 -8.11 6.42
N GLN A 147 -7.59 -7.09 6.22
CA GLN A 147 -6.14 -7.29 6.12
C GLN A 147 -5.52 -7.81 7.43
N VAL A 148 -6.08 -7.44 8.60
CA VAL A 148 -5.64 -7.99 9.89
C VAL A 148 -5.93 -9.49 9.97
N LEU A 149 -7.14 -9.93 9.58
CA LEU A 149 -7.53 -11.33 9.63
C LEU A 149 -6.79 -12.18 8.59
N LEU A 150 -6.58 -11.62 7.38
CA LEU A 150 -5.75 -12.23 6.34
C LEU A 150 -4.29 -12.38 6.79
N LYS A 151 -3.74 -11.36 7.49
CA LYS A 151 -2.37 -11.43 7.99
C LYS A 151 -2.21 -12.51 9.05
N ASN A 152 -3.18 -12.65 9.95
CA ASN A 152 -3.17 -13.73 10.94
C ASN A 152 -3.13 -15.12 10.27
N GLU A 153 -3.90 -15.33 9.21
CA GLU A 153 -3.84 -16.60 8.46
C GLU A 153 -2.48 -16.82 7.78
N ALA A 154 -1.94 -15.80 7.12
CA ALA A 154 -0.64 -15.88 6.47
C ALA A 154 0.48 -16.22 7.49
N ASP A 155 0.45 -15.61 8.66
CA ASP A 155 1.42 -15.84 9.74
C ASP A 155 1.32 -17.27 10.30
N GLN A 156 0.11 -17.80 10.48
CA GLN A 156 -0.11 -19.20 10.89
C GLN A 156 0.47 -20.20 9.88
N ARG A 157 0.55 -19.82 8.60
CA ARG A 157 1.14 -20.63 7.53
C ARG A 157 2.63 -20.35 7.30
N GLY A 158 3.21 -19.40 8.03
CA GLY A 158 4.61 -18.99 7.87
C GLY A 158 4.88 -18.24 6.56
N TRP A 159 3.86 -17.59 5.97
CA TRP A 159 4.00 -16.79 4.75
C TRP A 159 4.17 -15.31 5.10
N PRO A 160 5.34 -14.70 4.79
CA PRO A 160 5.54 -13.27 5.04
C PRO A 160 4.53 -12.39 4.30
N GLU A 161 4.13 -12.83 3.11
CA GLU A 161 3.09 -12.25 2.27
C GLU A 161 2.36 -13.40 1.53
N ALA A 162 1.07 -13.24 1.28
CA ALA A 162 0.21 -14.29 0.72
C ALA A 162 -0.75 -13.73 -0.33
N LEU A 163 -1.07 -14.53 -1.34
CA LEU A 163 -2.01 -14.17 -2.40
C LEU A 163 -3.44 -14.22 -1.87
N VAL A 164 -4.21 -13.19 -2.17
CA VAL A 164 -5.57 -13.01 -1.69
C VAL A 164 -6.53 -12.98 -2.87
N THR A 165 -7.62 -13.73 -2.73
CA THR A 165 -8.76 -13.68 -3.66
C THR A 165 -9.96 -12.98 -3.01
N ASP A 166 -10.99 -12.71 -3.79
CA ASP A 166 -12.25 -12.19 -3.27
C ASP A 166 -13.37 -13.24 -3.27
N VAL A 167 -14.52 -12.83 -2.72
CA VAL A 167 -15.75 -13.63 -2.69
C VAL A 167 -16.27 -14.04 -4.07
N GLN A 168 -15.72 -13.50 -5.16
CA GLN A 168 -16.04 -13.89 -6.54
C GLN A 168 -15.03 -14.90 -7.12
N GLY A 169 -14.02 -15.31 -6.35
CA GLY A 169 -13.00 -16.25 -6.80
C GLY A 169 -11.99 -15.64 -7.75
N THR A 170 -11.79 -14.31 -7.70
CA THR A 170 -10.78 -13.63 -8.51
C THR A 170 -9.58 -13.22 -7.65
N VAL A 171 -8.38 -13.29 -8.22
CA VAL A 171 -7.16 -12.80 -7.56
C VAL A 171 -7.20 -11.28 -7.50
N VAL A 172 -6.89 -10.71 -6.34
CA VAL A 172 -6.94 -9.26 -6.10
C VAL A 172 -5.55 -8.70 -5.83
N GLU A 173 -4.93 -9.13 -4.72
CA GLU A 173 -3.68 -8.54 -4.22
C GLU A 173 -2.98 -9.50 -3.24
N GLY A 174 -1.95 -9.02 -2.55
CA GLY A 174 -1.42 -9.64 -1.33
C GLY A 174 -2.08 -9.07 -0.07
N VAL A 175 -1.69 -9.52 1.12
CA VAL A 175 -2.25 -9.00 2.39
C VAL A 175 -1.92 -7.52 2.59
N SER A 176 -0.72 -7.09 2.20
CA SER A 176 -0.22 -5.72 2.40
C SER A 176 0.45 -5.10 1.17
N SER A 177 0.20 -5.69 0.00
CA SER A 177 0.91 -5.41 -1.24
C SER A 177 0.01 -5.70 -2.44
N ASN A 178 0.29 -5.09 -3.60
CA ASN A 178 -0.29 -5.56 -4.85
C ASN A 178 0.57 -6.68 -5.44
N CYS A 179 0.04 -7.42 -6.41
CA CYS A 179 0.75 -8.50 -7.07
C CYS A 179 0.82 -8.34 -8.59
N PHE A 180 1.84 -8.95 -9.17
CA PHE A 180 2.05 -9.12 -10.60
C PHE A 180 2.40 -10.58 -10.87
N ILE A 181 1.75 -11.13 -11.88
CA ILE A 181 1.80 -12.53 -12.26
C ILE A 181 2.34 -12.60 -13.69
N ARG A 182 3.19 -13.59 -13.98
CA ARG A 182 3.49 -13.97 -15.36
C ARG A 182 2.74 -15.23 -15.71
N LEU A 183 2.01 -15.19 -16.81
CA LEU A 183 1.23 -16.32 -17.34
C LEU A 183 1.34 -16.31 -18.86
N ASN A 184 1.71 -17.45 -19.46
CA ASN A 184 1.94 -17.58 -20.90
C ASN A 184 2.90 -16.50 -21.43
N ASN A 185 4.02 -16.27 -20.72
CA ASN A 185 4.99 -15.22 -20.98
C ASN A 185 4.51 -13.76 -20.87
N THR A 186 3.23 -13.49 -20.57
CA THR A 186 2.67 -12.13 -20.42
C THR A 186 2.58 -11.73 -18.95
N TRP A 187 2.98 -10.50 -18.63
CA TRP A 187 2.76 -9.94 -17.29
C TRP A 187 1.31 -9.48 -17.14
N ILE A 188 0.72 -9.79 -15.98
CA ILE A 188 -0.64 -9.43 -15.64
C ILE A 188 -0.63 -8.91 -14.20
N THR A 189 -1.35 -7.84 -13.93
CA THR A 189 -1.73 -7.47 -12.56
C THR A 189 -3.26 -7.45 -12.48
N PRO A 190 -3.86 -7.87 -11.35
CA PRO A 190 -5.31 -7.83 -11.21
C PRO A 190 -5.92 -6.45 -11.53
N GLU A 191 -7.07 -6.47 -12.21
CA GLU A 191 -7.95 -5.32 -12.32
C GLU A 191 -8.70 -5.12 -10.99
N LEU A 192 -8.39 -4.03 -10.29
CA LEU A 192 -8.93 -3.74 -8.95
C LEU A 192 -10.31 -3.07 -9.03
N ARG A 193 -11.28 -3.76 -9.65
CA ARG A 193 -12.59 -3.18 -9.98
C ARG A 193 -13.55 -3.08 -8.80
N TYR A 194 -13.49 -4.03 -7.86
CA TYR A 194 -14.47 -4.14 -6.78
C TYR A 194 -13.88 -4.08 -5.37
N ASN A 195 -12.56 -4.21 -5.24
CA ASN A 195 -11.84 -4.29 -3.97
C ASN A 195 -10.34 -4.05 -4.22
N GLY A 196 -9.54 -4.28 -3.17
CA GLY A 196 -8.10 -4.05 -3.18
C GLY A 196 -7.73 -2.56 -3.08
N VAL A 197 -6.42 -2.31 -3.00
CA VAL A 197 -5.84 -0.97 -2.86
C VAL A 197 -5.07 -0.60 -4.13
N HIS A 198 -5.30 0.61 -4.65
CA HIS A 198 -4.52 1.15 -5.77
C HIS A 198 -3.13 1.55 -5.28
N GLY A 199 -2.17 0.62 -5.34
CA GLY A 199 -0.76 0.79 -4.96
C GLY A 199 -0.02 1.90 -5.68
N VAL A 200 0.72 2.75 -4.96
CA VAL A 200 1.65 3.70 -5.58
C VAL A 200 2.78 2.95 -6.29
N MET A 201 3.32 1.89 -5.67
CA MET A 201 4.35 1.07 -6.29
C MET A 201 3.81 0.27 -7.48
N ARG A 202 2.56 -0.20 -7.41
CA ARG A 202 1.89 -0.81 -8.56
C ARG A 202 1.80 0.17 -9.73
N ALA A 203 1.39 1.42 -9.46
CA ALA A 203 1.31 2.46 -10.48
C ALA A 203 2.70 2.79 -11.07
N GLU A 204 3.72 2.89 -10.23
CA GLU A 204 5.11 3.12 -10.65
C GLU A 204 5.63 2.00 -11.56
N ILE A 205 5.46 0.74 -11.15
CA ILE A 205 5.88 -0.42 -11.94
C ILE A 205 5.16 -0.45 -13.29
N LEU A 206 3.83 -0.23 -13.34
CA LEU A 206 3.08 -0.16 -14.59
C LEU A 206 3.58 0.96 -15.51
N SER A 207 3.87 2.14 -14.94
CA SER A 207 4.43 3.28 -15.67
C SER A 207 5.78 2.93 -16.31
N ARG A 208 6.70 2.35 -15.52
CA ARG A 208 8.02 1.95 -16.03
C ARG A 208 7.92 0.82 -17.06
N MET A 209 7.03 -0.17 -16.87
CA MET A 209 6.78 -1.22 -17.88
C MET A 209 6.31 -0.60 -19.20
N GLN A 210 5.38 0.34 -19.16
CA GLN A 210 4.91 1.05 -20.35
C GLN A 210 6.06 1.81 -21.04
N GLN A 211 6.88 2.53 -20.29
CA GLN A 211 8.04 3.26 -20.83
C GLN A 211 9.08 2.33 -21.48
N GLN A 212 9.28 1.13 -20.94
CA GLN A 212 10.18 0.11 -21.47
C GLN A 212 9.54 -0.77 -22.57
N GLY A 213 8.28 -0.50 -22.96
CA GLY A 213 7.56 -1.30 -23.95
C GLY A 213 7.24 -2.73 -23.49
N ILE A 214 7.26 -2.99 -22.19
CA ILE A 214 6.92 -4.29 -21.61
C ILE A 214 5.41 -4.37 -21.46
N GLN A 215 4.79 -5.33 -22.15
CA GLN A 215 3.34 -5.54 -22.05
C GLN A 215 2.96 -6.04 -20.66
N CYS A 216 2.01 -5.33 -20.04
CA CYS A 216 1.35 -5.76 -18.80
C CYS A 216 -0.16 -5.57 -18.91
N GLU A 217 -0.92 -6.64 -18.79
CA GLU A 217 -2.39 -6.60 -18.82
C GLU A 217 -2.94 -6.30 -17.43
N GLN A 218 -3.95 -5.43 -17.38
CA GLN A 218 -4.78 -5.25 -16.19
C GLN A 218 -6.11 -5.96 -16.43
N ARG A 219 -6.32 -7.13 -15.81
CA ARG A 219 -7.53 -7.94 -16.01
C ARG A 219 -7.82 -8.82 -14.82
N PHE A 220 -9.03 -9.39 -14.80
CA PHE A 220 -9.36 -10.46 -13.86
C PHE A 220 -8.50 -11.71 -14.08
N ILE A 221 -8.18 -12.38 -12.98
CA ILE A 221 -7.48 -13.66 -12.95
C ILE A 221 -8.32 -14.58 -12.08
N ASN A 222 -8.82 -15.68 -12.64
CA ASN A 222 -9.63 -16.63 -11.88
C ASN A 222 -8.74 -17.47 -10.96
N LEU A 223 -9.29 -17.90 -9.82
CA LEU A 223 -8.63 -18.82 -8.89
C LEU A 223 -8.07 -20.07 -9.61
N ASP A 224 -8.78 -20.59 -10.61
CA ASP A 224 -8.38 -21.78 -11.38
C ASP A 224 -7.08 -21.57 -12.19
N ASP A 225 -6.72 -20.32 -12.49
CA ASP A 225 -5.49 -20.01 -13.22
C ASP A 225 -4.24 -19.98 -12.33
N ILE A 226 -4.39 -20.01 -11.00
CA ILE A 226 -3.25 -19.91 -10.06
C ILE A 226 -2.23 -21.04 -10.27
N SER A 227 -2.69 -22.25 -10.56
CA SER A 227 -1.82 -23.40 -10.83
C SER A 227 -0.91 -23.22 -12.06
N LYS A 228 -1.24 -22.27 -12.94
CA LYS A 228 -0.54 -21.97 -14.19
C LYS A 228 0.45 -20.82 -14.06
N PHE A 229 0.57 -20.19 -12.89
CA PHE A 229 1.47 -19.07 -12.70
C PHE A 229 2.92 -19.49 -12.97
N GLU A 230 3.61 -18.75 -13.84
CA GLU A 230 5.02 -18.98 -14.15
C GLU A 230 5.92 -18.23 -13.15
N SER A 231 5.53 -16.99 -12.83
CA SER A 231 6.20 -16.10 -11.90
C SER A 231 5.17 -15.27 -11.13
N LEU A 232 5.50 -14.91 -9.89
CA LEU A 232 4.69 -14.02 -9.06
C LEU A 232 5.62 -13.13 -8.24
N PHE A 233 5.28 -11.85 -8.12
CA PHE A 233 5.87 -10.99 -7.12
C PHE A 233 4.84 -10.07 -6.49
N PHE A 234 5.15 -9.61 -5.28
CA PHE A 234 4.39 -8.60 -4.56
C PHE A 234 5.14 -7.28 -4.52
N CYS A 235 4.42 -6.16 -4.47
CA CYS A 235 5.00 -4.83 -4.37
C CYS A 235 4.20 -3.89 -3.46
N ASN A 236 4.90 -3.05 -2.71
CA ASN A 236 4.33 -1.89 -2.02
C ASN A 236 5.37 -0.76 -1.92
N ALA A 237 4.99 0.39 -1.35
CA ALA A 237 5.86 1.56 -1.28
C ALA A 237 7.16 1.33 -0.48
N LEU A 238 7.20 0.31 0.38
CA LEU A 238 8.37 -0.01 1.22
C LEU A 238 9.15 -1.21 0.70
N SER A 239 8.68 -1.87 -0.35
CA SER A 239 9.33 -3.04 -0.97
C SER A 239 8.83 -3.15 -2.41
N PRO A 240 9.63 -2.70 -3.40
CA PRO A 240 9.21 -2.67 -4.80
C PRO A 240 9.02 -4.06 -5.38
N MET A 241 9.72 -5.08 -4.85
CA MET A 241 9.57 -6.45 -5.31
C MET A 241 9.94 -7.49 -4.24
N LYS A 242 8.93 -8.25 -3.82
CA LYS A 242 9.09 -9.54 -3.13
C LYS A 242 8.76 -10.64 -4.11
N LEU A 243 9.77 -11.25 -4.71
CA LEU A 243 9.56 -12.36 -5.65
C LEU A 243 9.20 -13.63 -4.89
N VAL A 244 8.26 -14.39 -5.45
CA VAL A 244 7.77 -15.63 -4.87
C VAL A 244 8.55 -16.79 -5.47
N THR A 245 9.31 -17.51 -4.65
CA THR A 245 10.05 -18.70 -5.07
C THR A 245 9.16 -19.94 -5.13
N GLU A 246 8.10 -19.95 -4.32
CA GLU A 246 7.20 -21.09 -4.13
C GLU A 246 5.80 -20.56 -3.79
N LEU A 247 4.76 -21.05 -4.47
CA LEU A 247 3.35 -20.75 -4.22
C LEU A 247 2.60 -22.06 -3.95
N ASN A 248 2.02 -22.24 -2.76
CA ASN A 248 1.36 -23.50 -2.38
C ASN A 248 2.24 -24.75 -2.63
N GLN A 249 3.53 -24.69 -2.27
CA GLN A 249 4.52 -25.76 -2.51
C GLN A 249 4.92 -25.99 -3.98
N GLN A 250 4.34 -25.26 -4.93
CA GLN A 250 4.78 -25.27 -6.32
C GLN A 250 5.89 -24.23 -6.53
N ALA A 251 7.05 -24.67 -7.01
CA ALA A 251 8.15 -23.78 -7.36
C ALA A 251 7.76 -22.87 -8.55
N LEU A 252 8.10 -21.59 -8.46
CA LEU A 252 7.92 -20.62 -9.53
C LEU A 252 9.26 -20.22 -10.14
N ASN A 253 9.24 -19.84 -11.42
CA ASN A 253 10.42 -19.30 -12.07
C ASN A 253 10.65 -17.85 -11.61
N VAL A 254 11.76 -17.62 -10.92
CA VAL A 254 12.11 -16.30 -10.36
C VAL A 254 12.90 -15.43 -11.31
N GLN A 255 13.49 -16.02 -12.36
CA GLN A 255 14.36 -15.32 -13.30
C GLN A 255 13.66 -14.15 -14.02
N PRO A 256 12.40 -14.29 -14.49
CA PRO A 256 11.66 -13.17 -15.09
C PRO A 256 11.45 -12.00 -14.13
N CYS A 257 11.25 -12.26 -12.83
CA CYS A 257 11.12 -11.19 -11.83
C CYS A 257 12.45 -10.44 -11.65
N ILE A 258 13.58 -11.16 -11.60
CA ILE A 258 14.92 -10.56 -11.46
C ILE A 258 15.25 -9.70 -12.69
N GLU A 259 14.98 -10.21 -13.89
CA GLU A 259 15.14 -9.45 -15.14
C GLU A 259 14.29 -8.19 -15.12
N LEU A 260 13.00 -8.31 -14.77
CA LEU A 260 12.10 -7.17 -14.68
C LEU A 260 12.58 -6.14 -13.65
N PHE A 261 13.04 -6.57 -12.47
CA PHE A 261 13.56 -5.68 -11.43
C PHE A 261 14.70 -4.81 -11.96
N ASN A 262 15.65 -5.42 -12.67
CA ASN A 262 16.80 -4.73 -13.24
C ASN A 262 16.42 -3.83 -14.41
N THR A 263 15.57 -4.32 -15.33
CA THR A 263 15.11 -3.54 -16.49
C THR A 263 14.32 -2.30 -16.07
N LEU A 264 13.53 -2.41 -15.00
CA LEU A 264 12.76 -1.29 -14.45
C LEU A 264 13.55 -0.46 -13.43
N GLN A 265 14.82 -0.80 -13.12
CA GLN A 265 15.67 -0.10 -12.15
C GLN A 265 14.98 0.10 -10.78
N LEU A 266 14.35 -0.97 -10.26
CA LEU A 266 13.55 -0.88 -9.03
C LEU A 266 14.39 -0.81 -7.75
N ASP A 267 15.71 -0.92 -7.85
CA ASP A 267 16.66 -0.63 -6.77
C ASP A 267 16.64 0.86 -6.39
N GLN A 268 16.34 1.73 -7.37
CA GLN A 268 16.29 3.18 -7.23
C GLN A 268 14.89 3.72 -7.52
N ILE A 269 14.21 4.13 -6.45
CA ILE A 269 12.92 4.80 -6.49
C ILE A 269 13.12 6.20 -5.90
N HIS A 270 12.58 7.20 -6.60
CA HIS A 270 12.68 8.61 -6.24
C HIS A 270 11.33 9.20 -5.87
#